data_AF-B7ZEX1-F1
#
_entry.id   AF-B7ZEX1-F1
#
_cell.length_a   1.000
_cell.length_b   1.000
_cell.length_c   1.000
_cell.angle_alpha   90.00
_cell.angle_beta   90.00
_cell.angle_gamma   90.00
#
_symmetry.space_group_name_H-M   'P 1'
#
loop_
_entity.id
_entity.type
_entity.pdbx_description
1 polymer ?
#
loop_
_entity_poly.entity_id
_entity_poly.type
_entity_poly.pdbx_seq_one_letter_code
_entity_poly.pdbx_strand_id
1 'polypeptide(L)'
;MKFPGKRKSKHYFPVNARDPLLQSVQAENEVSTSYIVGIDQTLVDIEAKVDEDFITRYGLSQGHSLVIEDDVAERLYQELTHNDLITHEFAGGTIGNTLHNYSVLADDRSVLLGTMCSNIKIGSYAYRYLCNTSSRTDLNYLQAVDGAIGRCFTLITE
;
A
#
# COMPACT_ATOMS: atom_id res chain seq x y z
N MET A 1 -18.27 4.69 -7.82
CA MET A 1 -18.06 3.30 -7.39
C MET A 1 -18.61 2.27 -8.36
N LYS A 2 -17.85 1.20 -8.61
CA LYS A 2 -18.33 -0.05 -9.24
C LYS A 2 -19.21 -0.86 -8.28
N PHE A 3 -20.02 -1.75 -8.85
CA PHE A 3 -20.80 -2.71 -8.07
C PHE A 3 -19.87 -3.70 -7.32
N PRO A 4 -20.12 -4.00 -6.03
CA PRO A 4 -19.30 -4.94 -5.28
C PRO A 4 -19.57 -6.39 -5.71
N GLY A 5 -18.67 -6.92 -6.55
CA GLY A 5 -18.69 -8.30 -7.04
C GLY A 5 -19.38 -8.46 -8.40
N LYS A 6 -19.76 -9.70 -8.74
CA LYS A 6 -20.31 -10.06 -10.06
C LYS A 6 -21.66 -10.78 -10.00
N ARG A 7 -22.33 -10.77 -8.84
CA ARG A 7 -23.63 -11.43 -8.66
C ARG A 7 -24.75 -10.67 -9.35
N LYS A 8 -25.82 -11.37 -9.75
CA LYS A 8 -27.06 -10.72 -10.21
C LYS A 8 -27.68 -9.94 -9.04
N SER A 9 -27.99 -8.66 -9.25
CA SER A 9 -28.62 -7.81 -8.24
C SER A 9 -30.14 -7.80 -8.44
N LYS A 10 -30.89 -7.80 -7.33
CA LYS A 10 -32.36 -7.60 -7.36
C LYS A 10 -32.73 -6.15 -7.68
N HIS A 11 -31.89 -5.22 -7.23
CA HIS A 11 -32.08 -3.78 -7.42
C HIS A 11 -31.00 -3.23 -8.35
N TYR A 12 -31.38 -2.21 -9.12
CA TYR A 12 -30.44 -1.47 -9.96
C TYR A 12 -29.39 -0.78 -9.10
N PHE A 13 -28.14 -0.80 -9.56
CA PHE A 13 -27.04 -0.13 -8.88
C PHE A 13 -26.41 0.89 -9.84
N PRO A 14 -26.56 2.20 -9.58
CA PRO A 14 -26.00 3.22 -10.44
C PRO A 14 -24.48 3.30 -10.24
N VAL A 15 -23.73 3.16 -11.33
CA VAL A 15 -22.26 3.21 -11.31
C VAL A 15 -21.70 4.60 -11.59
N ASN A 16 -22.53 5.51 -12.11
CA ASN A 16 -22.18 6.90 -12.39
C ASN A 16 -23.39 7.80 -12.09
N ALA A 17 -23.15 8.95 -11.45
CA ALA A 17 -24.17 9.95 -11.15
C ALA A 17 -24.79 10.57 -12.41
N ARG A 18 -24.15 10.47 -13.57
CA ARG A 18 -24.67 10.92 -14.87
C ARG A 18 -25.69 9.97 -15.51
N ASP A 19 -26.20 8.99 -14.76
CA ASP A 19 -27.24 8.09 -15.25
C ASP A 19 -28.55 8.86 -15.51
N PRO A 20 -29.12 8.81 -16.73
CA PRO A 20 -30.38 9.48 -17.06
C PRO A 20 -31.55 9.13 -16.13
N LEU A 21 -31.56 7.91 -15.57
CA LEU A 21 -32.60 7.46 -14.63
C LEU A 21 -32.49 8.14 -13.26
N LEU A 22 -31.31 8.67 -12.91
CA LEU A 22 -31.06 9.37 -11.66
C LEU A 22 -31.21 10.89 -11.77
N GLN A 23 -31.02 11.46 -12.97
CA GLN A 23 -31.04 12.91 -13.19
C GLN A 23 -32.37 13.58 -12.80
N SER A 24 -33.50 12.86 -12.89
CA SER A 24 -34.82 13.38 -12.52
C SER A 24 -35.16 13.21 -11.04
N VAL A 25 -34.36 12.45 -10.28
CA VAL A 25 -34.61 12.06 -8.88
C VAL A 25 -33.59 12.69 -7.92
N GLN A 26 -32.40 13.07 -8.40
CA GLN A 26 -31.36 13.70 -7.58
C GLN A 26 -31.78 15.12 -7.14
N ALA A 27 -31.90 15.31 -5.82
CA ALA A 27 -32.04 16.64 -5.24
C ALA A 27 -30.73 17.43 -5.42
N GLU A 28 -30.83 18.75 -5.64
CA GLU A 28 -29.71 19.64 -6.03
C GLU A 28 -28.50 19.68 -5.05
N ASN A 29 -28.58 19.03 -3.87
CA ASN A 29 -27.61 19.18 -2.77
C ASN A 29 -27.06 17.86 -2.17
N GLU A 30 -27.17 16.70 -2.83
CA GLU A 30 -26.54 15.48 -2.29
C GLU A 30 -25.02 15.47 -2.50
N VAL A 31 -24.27 15.45 -1.40
CA VAL A 31 -22.82 15.20 -1.38
C VAL A 31 -22.60 13.74 -1.81
N SER A 32 -22.38 13.53 -3.11
CA SER A 32 -22.45 12.23 -3.76
C SER A 32 -21.16 11.40 -3.68
N THR A 33 -20.31 11.61 -2.68
CA THR A 33 -18.99 10.96 -2.64
C THR A 33 -18.78 10.19 -1.34
N SER A 34 -18.91 8.88 -1.42
CA SER A 34 -18.47 7.94 -0.37
C SER A 34 -17.03 7.54 -0.64
N TYR A 35 -16.19 7.54 0.39
CA TYR A 35 -14.81 7.05 0.34
C TYR A 35 -14.46 6.41 1.68
N ILE A 36 -13.39 5.61 1.70
CA ILE A 36 -12.85 5.04 2.94
C ILE A 36 -11.54 5.71 3.32
N VAL A 37 -11.23 5.69 4.61
CA VAL A 37 -9.99 6.23 5.18
C VAL A 37 -9.31 5.13 5.98
N GLY A 38 -8.00 5.01 5.84
CA GLY A 38 -7.18 4.10 6.65
C GLY A 38 -5.91 4.81 7.13
N ILE A 39 -5.38 4.36 8.26
CA ILE A 39 -4.11 4.82 8.82
C ILE A 39 -3.12 3.66 8.72
N ASP A 40 -1.95 3.88 8.15
CA ASP A 40 -0.88 2.88 8.11
C ASP A 40 0.50 3.44 8.45
N GLN A 41 1.40 2.52 8.79
CA GLN A 41 2.83 2.76 8.69
C GLN A 41 3.22 2.66 7.22
N THR A 42 3.70 3.76 6.64
CA THR A 42 4.11 3.79 5.24
C THR A 42 5.36 2.93 5.07
N LEU A 43 5.21 1.81 4.37
CA LEU A 43 6.21 0.75 4.24
C LEU A 43 6.47 0.43 2.77
N VAL A 44 7.71 0.13 2.43
CA VAL A 44 8.05 -0.57 1.19
C VAL A 44 8.42 -2.01 1.51
N ASP A 45 7.79 -2.93 0.81
CA ASP A 45 8.10 -4.35 0.88
C ASP A 45 9.30 -4.64 -0.04
N ILE A 46 10.31 -5.29 0.52
CA ILE A 46 11.53 -5.76 -0.14
C ILE A 46 11.52 -7.28 -0.03
N GLU A 47 11.19 -7.96 -1.12
CA GLU A 47 11.04 -9.42 -1.13
C GLU A 47 12.34 -10.10 -1.56
N ALA A 48 12.80 -11.09 -0.79
CA ALA A 48 13.98 -11.87 -1.10
C ALA A 48 13.81 -13.35 -0.74
N LYS A 49 14.44 -14.22 -1.52
CA LYS A 49 14.56 -15.64 -1.17
C LYS A 49 15.84 -15.86 -0.37
N VAL A 50 15.73 -16.56 0.76
CA VAL A 50 16.85 -16.79 1.69
C VAL A 50 16.81 -18.21 2.25
N ASP A 51 17.92 -18.66 2.82
CA ASP A 51 17.99 -19.93 3.55
C ASP A 51 17.60 -19.77 5.04
N GLU A 52 17.41 -20.90 5.74
CA GLU A 52 17.12 -20.90 7.19
C GLU A 52 18.28 -20.34 8.02
N ASP A 53 19.52 -20.44 7.51
CA ASP A 53 20.71 -19.87 8.14
C ASP A 53 20.65 -18.35 8.17
N PHE A 54 20.12 -17.71 7.14
CA PHE A 54 19.88 -16.26 7.08
C PHE A 54 18.90 -15.83 8.18
N ILE A 55 17.78 -16.55 8.32
CA ILE A 55 16.76 -16.28 9.35
C ILE A 55 17.40 -16.37 10.75
N THR A 56 18.16 -17.44 11.01
CA THR A 56 18.83 -17.66 12.29
C THR A 56 19.89 -16.59 12.59
N ARG A 57 20.69 -16.21 11.57
CA ARG A 57 21.78 -15.23 11.70
C ARG A 57 21.29 -13.85 12.12
N TYR A 58 20.13 -13.42 11.63
CA TYR A 58 19.52 -12.15 11.99
C TYR A 58 18.58 -12.24 13.20
N GLY A 59 18.55 -13.39 13.90
CA GLY A 59 17.72 -13.58 15.09
C GLY A 59 16.22 -13.54 14.80
N LEU A 60 15.83 -13.90 13.58
CA LEU A 60 14.44 -13.89 13.13
C LEU A 60 13.77 -15.24 13.40
N SER A 61 12.44 -15.28 13.33
CA SER A 61 11.66 -16.51 13.44
C SER A 61 10.67 -16.59 12.29
N GLN A 62 10.62 -17.75 11.64
CA GLN A 62 9.79 -17.97 10.45
C GLN A 62 8.31 -17.71 10.75
N GLY A 63 7.62 -17.06 9.81
CA GLY A 63 6.20 -16.72 9.93
C GLY A 63 5.88 -15.55 10.87
N HIS A 64 6.89 -14.91 11.47
CA HIS A 64 6.70 -13.73 12.31
C HIS A 64 6.95 -12.43 11.57
N SER A 65 6.25 -11.37 11.99
CA SER A 65 6.61 -9.99 11.67
C SER A 65 7.32 -9.41 12.90
N LEU A 66 8.62 -9.14 12.77
CA LEU A 66 9.48 -8.68 13.85
C LEU A 66 10.08 -7.32 13.48
N VAL A 67 10.04 -6.39 14.43
CA VAL A 67 10.79 -5.14 14.33
C VAL A 67 12.23 -5.41 14.72
N ILE A 68 13.17 -4.89 13.93
CA ILE A 68 14.60 -5.03 14.14
C ILE A 68 15.25 -3.65 14.28
N GLU A 69 16.38 -3.60 14.96
CA GLU A 69 17.18 -2.38 15.12
C GLU A 69 17.78 -1.92 13.79
N ASP A 70 18.06 -0.62 13.69
CA ASP A 70 18.53 0.01 12.45
C ASP A 70 19.85 -0.59 11.93
N ASP A 71 20.78 -0.94 12.82
CA ASP A 71 22.07 -1.53 12.43
C ASP A 71 21.89 -2.96 11.87
N VAL A 72 20.96 -3.72 12.45
CA VAL A 72 20.60 -5.07 11.97
C VAL A 72 19.94 -4.97 10.60
N ALA A 73 18.98 -4.06 10.44
CA ALA A 73 18.29 -3.82 9.18
C ALA A 73 19.24 -3.44 8.04
N GLU A 74 20.23 -2.59 8.34
CA GLU A 74 21.20 -2.15 7.34
C GLU A 74 22.17 -3.26 6.93
N ARG A 75 22.67 -4.07 7.89
CA ARG A 75 23.48 -5.25 7.57
C ARG A 75 22.71 -6.26 6.72
N LEU A 76 21.47 -6.53 7.09
CA LEU A 76 20.57 -7.42 6.35
C LEU A 76 20.39 -6.94 4.92
N TYR A 77 20.05 -5.67 4.73
CA TYR A 77 19.85 -5.07 3.42
C TYR A 77 21.11 -5.12 2.54
N GLN A 78 22.28 -4.85 3.14
CA GLN A 78 23.56 -4.94 2.44
C GLN A 78 23.88 -6.37 1.98
N GLU A 79 23.62 -7.38 2.82
CA GLU A 79 23.81 -8.78 2.44
C GLU A 79 22.87 -9.19 1.29
N LEU A 80 21.59 -8.83 1.37
CA LEU A 80 20.62 -9.09 0.31
C LEU A 80 21.04 -8.45 -1.02
N THR A 81 21.51 -7.20 -0.97
CA THR A 81 21.95 -6.45 -2.16
C THR A 81 23.26 -7.02 -2.72
N HIS A 82 24.22 -7.34 -1.86
CA HIS A 82 25.53 -7.85 -2.27
C HIS A 82 25.42 -9.22 -2.96
N ASN A 83 24.50 -10.06 -2.47
CA ASN A 83 24.28 -11.40 -2.99
C ASN A 83 23.21 -11.45 -4.10
N ASP A 84 22.69 -10.30 -4.55
CA ASP A 84 21.64 -10.19 -5.58
C ASP A 84 20.39 -11.04 -5.29
N LEU A 85 19.94 -11.03 -4.03
CA LEU A 85 18.83 -11.86 -3.55
C LEU A 85 17.46 -11.15 -3.60
N ILE A 86 17.45 -9.83 -3.83
CA ILE A 86 16.22 -9.04 -3.87
C ILE A 86 15.47 -9.34 -5.17
N THR A 87 14.24 -9.81 -5.05
CA THR A 87 13.40 -10.20 -6.18
C THR A 87 12.40 -9.11 -6.57
N HIS A 88 11.79 -8.45 -5.59
CA HIS A 88 10.76 -7.43 -5.82
C HIS A 88 10.85 -6.31 -4.78
N GLU A 89 10.49 -5.11 -5.20
CA GLU A 89 10.38 -3.93 -4.33
C GLU A 89 9.05 -3.21 -4.65
N PHE A 90 8.10 -3.20 -3.71
CA PHE A 90 6.76 -2.66 -3.95
C PHE A 90 6.19 -1.86 -2.78
N ALA A 91 5.15 -1.07 -3.04
CA ALA A 91 4.42 -0.39 -1.97
C ALA A 91 3.77 -1.45 -1.07
N GLY A 92 4.03 -1.36 0.23
CA GLY A 92 3.57 -2.34 1.21
C GLY A 92 2.68 -1.75 2.29
N GLY A 93 2.64 -2.46 3.41
CA GLY A 93 1.83 -2.10 4.57
C GLY A 93 0.43 -2.72 4.53
N THR A 94 -0.02 -3.23 5.68
CA THR A 94 -1.29 -3.96 5.79
C THR A 94 -2.48 -3.11 5.36
N ILE A 95 -2.54 -1.86 5.81
CA ILE A 95 -3.64 -0.95 5.49
C ILE A 95 -3.41 -0.27 4.14
N GLY A 96 -2.17 0.04 3.76
CA GLY A 96 -1.80 0.53 2.43
C GLY A 96 -2.28 -0.43 1.34
N ASN A 97 -1.98 -1.72 1.48
CA ASN A 97 -2.45 -2.78 0.57
C ASN A 97 -3.98 -2.91 0.60
N THR A 98 -4.61 -2.75 1.76
CA THR A 98 -6.08 -2.78 1.88
C THR A 98 -6.75 -1.64 1.10
N LEU A 99 -6.26 -0.41 1.26
CA LEU A 99 -6.79 0.77 0.56
C LEU A 99 -6.50 0.73 -0.93
N HIS A 100 -5.29 0.30 -1.31
CA HIS A 100 -4.92 0.06 -2.71
C HIS A 100 -5.93 -0.90 -3.37
N ASN A 101 -6.15 -2.07 -2.75
CA ASN A 101 -7.04 -3.09 -3.27
C ASN A 101 -8.51 -2.64 -3.29
N TYR A 102 -8.96 -1.90 -2.27
CA TYR A 102 -10.28 -1.27 -2.29
C TYR A 102 -10.43 -0.38 -3.52
N SER A 103 -9.47 0.51 -3.75
CA SER A 103 -9.52 1.47 -4.86
C SER A 103 -9.49 0.78 -6.22
N VAL A 104 -8.78 -0.33 -6.35
CA VAL A 104 -8.78 -1.18 -7.56
C VAL A 104 -10.15 -1.87 -7.75
N LEU A 105 -10.69 -2.49 -6.71
CA LEU A 105 -11.94 -3.24 -6.77
C LEU A 105 -13.16 -2.35 -7.00
N ALA A 106 -13.23 -1.23 -6.28
CA ALA A 106 -14.34 -0.30 -6.29
C ALA A 106 -14.23 0.76 -7.40
N ASP A 107 -13.04 0.93 -8.01
CA ASP A 107 -12.71 2.06 -8.89
C ASP A 107 -13.19 3.39 -8.28
N ASP A 108 -12.83 3.57 -7.01
CA ASP A 108 -13.26 4.71 -6.20
C ASP A 108 -12.17 5.17 -5.24
N ARG A 109 -12.33 6.37 -4.69
CA ARG A 109 -11.34 7.02 -3.85
C ARG A 109 -11.20 6.32 -2.50
N SER A 110 -9.96 6.06 -2.12
CA SER A 110 -9.56 5.81 -0.72
C SER A 110 -8.61 6.91 -0.27
N VAL A 111 -8.49 7.15 1.04
CA VAL A 111 -7.54 8.11 1.62
C VAL A 111 -6.63 7.38 2.60
N LEU A 112 -5.32 7.49 2.39
CA LEU A 112 -4.32 6.96 3.31
C LEU A 112 -3.77 8.08 4.20
N LEU A 113 -3.77 7.82 5.49
CA LEU A 113 -3.08 8.61 6.50
C LEU A 113 -1.83 7.86 6.96
N GLY A 114 -0.75 8.59 7.19
CA GLY A 114 0.57 8.01 7.45
C GLY A 114 1.65 9.06 7.30
N THR A 115 2.87 8.63 6.95
CA THR A 115 4.01 9.55 6.80
C THR A 115 4.67 9.41 5.43
N MET A 116 5.33 10.45 4.96
CA MET A 116 6.10 10.43 3.72
C MET A 116 7.35 11.28 3.85
N CYS A 117 8.45 10.89 3.19
CA CYS A 117 9.66 11.70 3.14
C CYS A 117 9.34 13.11 2.62
N SER A 118 9.81 14.14 3.33
CA SER A 118 9.63 15.54 2.90
C SER A 118 10.33 15.83 1.57
N ASN A 119 11.46 15.16 1.32
CA ASN A 119 12.24 15.27 0.08
C ASN A 119 12.34 13.92 -0.62
N ILE A 120 11.62 13.76 -1.73
CA ILE A 120 11.57 12.51 -2.48
C ILE A 120 12.56 12.55 -3.65
N LYS A 121 13.56 11.66 -3.63
CA LYS A 121 14.53 11.52 -4.73
C LYS A 121 14.06 10.47 -5.73
N ILE A 122 14.28 10.71 -7.02
CA ILE A 122 13.98 9.74 -8.08
C ILE A 122 14.70 8.41 -7.80
N GLY A 123 13.99 7.30 -7.95
CA GLY A 123 14.51 5.96 -7.69
C GLY A 123 14.56 5.55 -6.22
N SER A 124 14.25 6.44 -5.28
CA SER A 124 14.16 6.09 -3.86
C SER A 124 12.95 5.22 -3.53
N TYR A 125 12.94 4.63 -2.33
CA TYR A 125 11.79 3.90 -1.79
C TYR A 125 10.52 4.73 -1.73
N ALA A 126 10.61 5.97 -1.24
CA ALA A 126 9.47 6.89 -1.22
C ALA A 126 8.94 7.16 -2.64
N TYR A 127 9.83 7.34 -3.62
CA TYR A 127 9.43 7.52 -5.01
C TYR A 127 8.70 6.30 -5.58
N ARG A 128 9.25 5.10 -5.35
CA ARG A 128 8.62 3.84 -5.76
C ARG A 128 7.26 3.63 -5.10
N TYR A 129 7.14 3.94 -3.81
CA TYR A 129 5.87 3.87 -3.08
C TYR A 129 4.78 4.70 -3.78
N LEU A 130 5.08 5.94 -4.14
CA LEU A 130 4.15 6.81 -4.88
C LEU A 130 3.80 6.25 -6.26
N CYS A 131 4.78 5.74 -7.00
CA CYS A 131 4.56 5.20 -8.35
C CYS A 131 3.70 3.92 -8.35
N ASN A 132 3.87 3.09 -7.32
CA ASN A 132 3.23 1.78 -7.22
C ASN A 132 1.85 1.84 -6.55
N THR A 133 1.56 2.90 -5.80
CA THR A 133 0.25 3.09 -5.17
C THR A 133 -0.83 3.38 -6.22
N SER A 134 -2.03 2.82 -6.03
CA SER A 134 -3.15 3.00 -6.96
C SER A 134 -3.46 4.48 -7.18
N SER A 135 -3.73 4.86 -8.43
CA SER A 135 -4.07 6.24 -8.81
C SER A 135 -5.34 6.79 -8.14
N ARG A 136 -6.17 5.91 -7.56
CA ARG A 136 -7.39 6.26 -6.84
C ARG A 136 -7.19 6.33 -5.31
N THR A 137 -6.01 5.95 -4.81
CA THR A 137 -5.64 6.12 -3.40
C THR A 137 -5.03 7.49 -3.21
N ASP A 138 -5.70 8.34 -2.43
CA ASP A 138 -5.31 9.70 -2.15
C ASP A 138 -4.26 9.75 -1.03
N LEU A 139 -3.08 10.24 -1.40
CA LEU A 139 -1.91 10.36 -0.52
C LEU A 139 -1.63 11.81 -0.10
N ASN A 140 -2.47 12.78 -0.47
CA ASN A 140 -2.24 14.20 -0.16
C ASN A 140 -2.34 14.53 1.34
N TYR A 141 -2.84 13.59 2.15
CA TYR A 141 -3.00 13.72 3.59
C TYR A 141 -1.90 13.02 4.40
N LEU A 142 -0.86 12.51 3.73
CA LEU A 142 0.32 11.99 4.41
C LEU A 142 1.10 13.12 5.09
N GLN A 143 1.57 12.89 6.30
CA GLN A 143 2.39 13.84 7.03
C GLN A 143 3.84 13.77 6.52
N ALA A 144 4.37 14.91 6.10
CA ALA A 144 5.78 15.01 5.74
C ALA A 144 6.68 14.81 6.97
N VAL A 145 7.72 13.99 6.85
CA VAL A 145 8.72 13.74 7.90
C VAL A 145 10.15 13.93 7.37
N ASP A 146 11.07 14.31 8.26
CA ASP A 146 12.51 14.39 7.97
C ASP A 146 13.17 13.05 8.31
N GLY A 147 12.84 12.04 7.51
CA GLY A 147 13.27 10.66 7.72
C GLY A 147 12.87 9.77 6.55
N ALA A 148 13.33 8.51 6.57
CA ALA A 148 12.92 7.51 5.61
C ALA A 148 11.54 6.94 5.99
N ILE A 149 10.80 6.48 4.97
CA ILE A 149 9.64 5.60 5.20
C ILE A 149 10.13 4.22 5.69
N GLY A 150 9.23 3.44 6.27
CA GLY A 150 9.58 2.11 6.76
C GLY A 150 9.98 1.16 5.64
N ARG A 151 10.77 0.14 6.00
CA ARG A 151 11.18 -0.97 5.11
C ARG A 151 10.70 -2.27 5.74
N CYS A 152 10.04 -3.11 4.95
CA CYS A 152 9.61 -4.44 5.34
C CYS A 152 10.38 -5.47 4.51
N PHE A 153 11.26 -6.23 5.15
CA PHE A 153 11.98 -7.32 4.50
C PHE A 153 11.13 -8.58 4.52
N THR A 154 10.52 -8.91 3.39
CA THR A 154 9.69 -10.10 3.22
C THR A 154 10.59 -11.25 2.77
N LEU A 155 11.01 -12.05 3.75
CA LEU A 155 11.96 -13.14 3.54
C LEU A 155 11.23 -14.46 3.33
N ILE A 156 11.48 -15.09 2.18
CA ILE A 156 10.83 -16.33 1.76
C ILE A 156 11.89 -17.45 1.78
N THR A 157 11.72 -18.41 2.68
CA THR A 157 12.53 -19.63 2.71
C THR A 157 12.04 -20.64 1.67
N GLU A 158 12.92 -21.51 1.16
CA GLU A 158 12.53 -22.64 0.30
C GLU A 158 11.73 -23.73 1.03
#